data_AF-A0A062UF51-F1
#
_entry.id   AF-A0A062UF51-F1
#
_cell.length_a   1.000
_cell.length_b   1.000
_cell.length_c   1.000
_cell.angle_alpha   90.00
_cell.angle_beta   90.00
_cell.angle_gamma   90.00
#
_symmetry.space_group_name_H-M   'P 1'
#
loop_
_entity.id
_entity.type
_entity.pdbx_description
1 polymer ?
#
loop_
_entity_poly.entity_id
_entity_poly.type
_entity_poly.pdbx_seq_one_letter_code
_entity_poly.pdbx_strand_id
1 'polypeptide(L)'
;MMKTRFAAILLGLACLTACASVEPKPCTAEWVDYKTDKVLKKFASNNRGMINDLRRLQNADGDVDPFVAMQLLSKKDRIQRFADTFQTIVVPELQAAVDQCGDEELTPAFTEFLRNEGVGDATLQWVGPLIGLMQDMREPQNQRPNTL
;
A
#
# COMPACT_ATOMS: atom_id res chain seq x y z
N MET A 1 52.97 -1.67 31.74
CA MET A 1 51.84 -2.52 32.21
C MET A 1 51.04 -2.98 31.02
N MET A 2 50.74 -4.28 31.00
CA MET A 2 50.35 -5.08 29.83
C MET A 2 48.84 -5.02 29.55
N LYS A 3 48.51 -5.16 28.26
CA LYS A 3 47.20 -5.20 27.60
C LYS A 3 46.17 -6.10 28.30
N THR A 4 44.92 -5.63 28.39
CA THR A 4 43.73 -6.50 28.41
C THR A 4 42.74 -5.99 27.37
N ARG A 5 42.66 -6.74 26.27
CA ARG A 5 41.63 -6.64 25.24
C ARG A 5 40.41 -7.39 25.75
N PHE A 6 39.25 -6.75 25.79
CA PHE A 6 37.97 -7.46 25.81
C PHE A 6 37.38 -7.42 24.41
N ALA A 7 37.44 -8.57 23.75
CA ALA A 7 36.72 -8.91 22.55
C ALA A 7 35.55 -9.82 22.93
N ALA A 8 34.36 -9.56 22.35
CA ALA A 8 33.22 -10.47 22.07
C ALA A 8 31.97 -9.57 21.96
N ILE A 9 31.53 -9.12 20.79
CA ILE A 9 30.78 -9.83 19.73
C ILE A 9 29.64 -10.68 20.32
N LEU A 10 28.45 -10.07 20.41
CA LEU A 10 27.15 -10.74 20.41
C LEU A 10 26.51 -10.38 19.06
N LEU A 11 26.65 -11.25 18.06
CA LEU A 11 25.64 -12.23 17.65
C LEU A 11 24.36 -11.59 17.07
N GLY A 12 24.44 -11.35 15.76
CA GLY A 12 23.40 -11.61 14.75
C GLY A 12 21.95 -11.48 15.19
N LEU A 13 21.40 -10.27 15.05
CA LEU A 13 19.96 -10.07 14.97
C LEU A 13 19.58 -9.82 13.51
N ALA A 14 18.89 -10.80 12.93
CA ALA A 14 18.03 -10.74 11.75
C ALA A 14 18.68 -10.44 10.37
N CYS A 15 19.22 -11.49 9.76
CA CYS A 15 19.23 -11.64 8.30
C CYS A 15 17.79 -11.77 7.77
N LEU A 16 17.07 -10.68 7.48
CA LEU A 16 15.79 -10.75 6.73
C LEU A 16 15.48 -9.49 5.87
N THR A 17 16.47 -8.78 5.33
CA THR A 17 16.16 -7.65 4.42
C THR A 17 17.05 -7.57 3.17
N ALA A 18 17.38 -8.69 2.54
CA ALA A 18 18.20 -8.68 1.32
C ALA A 18 17.81 -9.69 0.23
N CYS A 19 16.58 -10.22 0.21
CA CYS A 19 16.08 -10.95 -0.97
C CYS A 19 15.39 -10.02 -2.01
N ALA A 20 15.52 -8.71 -1.88
CA ALA A 20 14.71 -7.74 -2.64
C ALA A 20 15.19 -7.44 -4.08
N SER A 21 16.14 -8.19 -4.64
CA SER A 21 16.63 -7.94 -6.01
C SER A 21 16.05 -8.86 -7.08
N VAL A 22 15.36 -9.93 -6.71
CA VAL A 22 14.70 -10.83 -7.67
C VAL A 22 13.21 -10.55 -7.62
N GLU A 23 12.63 -10.16 -8.76
CA GLU A 23 11.17 -10.05 -8.90
C GLU A 23 10.57 -11.46 -8.72
N PRO A 24 9.65 -11.66 -7.75
CA PRO A 24 9.02 -12.97 -7.54
C PRO A 24 8.13 -13.37 -8.73
N LYS A 25 7.69 -14.63 -8.75
CA LYS A 25 6.77 -15.11 -9.77
C LYS A 25 5.47 -14.29 -9.71
N PRO A 26 4.94 -13.78 -10.84
CA PRO A 26 3.68 -13.05 -10.85
C PRO A 26 2.55 -13.83 -10.18
N CYS A 27 1.64 -13.08 -9.56
CA CYS A 27 0.41 -13.63 -8.97
C CYS A 27 0.67 -14.63 -7.82
N THR A 28 1.78 -14.46 -7.09
CA THR A 28 2.01 -15.09 -5.78
C THR A 28 1.93 -14.06 -4.67
N ALA A 29 1.75 -14.52 -3.42
CA ALA A 29 1.74 -13.63 -2.27
C ALA A 29 3.04 -12.80 -2.14
N GLU A 30 4.21 -13.39 -2.43
CA GLU A 30 5.48 -12.64 -2.39
C GLU A 30 5.56 -11.59 -3.50
N TRP A 31 4.97 -11.83 -4.67
CA TRP A 31 4.91 -10.84 -5.73
C TRP A 31 3.98 -9.69 -5.38
N VAL A 32 2.84 -9.97 -4.74
CA VAL A 32 1.92 -8.92 -4.28
C VAL A 32 2.58 -8.06 -3.20
N ASP A 33 3.29 -8.67 -2.25
CA ASP A 33 4.11 -7.94 -1.28
C ASP A 33 5.17 -7.07 -1.99
N TYR A 34 5.96 -7.68 -2.88
CA TYR A 34 6.99 -6.98 -3.64
C TYR A 34 6.44 -5.76 -4.40
N LYS A 35 5.32 -5.91 -5.12
CA LYS A 35 4.67 -4.81 -5.84
C LYS A 35 4.12 -3.77 -4.86
N THR A 36 3.45 -4.19 -3.81
CA THR A 36 2.91 -3.30 -2.77
C THR A 36 4.01 -2.45 -2.16
N ASP A 37 5.11 -3.06 -1.74
CA ASP A 37 6.28 -2.35 -1.21
C ASP A 37 6.81 -1.30 -2.20
N LYS A 38 7.00 -1.68 -3.46
CA LYS A 38 7.54 -0.78 -4.50
C LYS A 38 6.59 0.38 -4.80
N VAL A 39 5.30 0.09 -4.98
CA VAL A 39 4.27 1.08 -5.32
C VAL A 39 4.00 2.00 -4.13
N LEU A 40 3.78 1.45 -2.94
CA LEU A 40 3.51 2.24 -1.74
C LEU A 40 4.73 3.06 -1.30
N LYS A 41 5.96 2.56 -1.43
CA LYS A 41 7.16 3.38 -1.18
C LYS A 41 7.25 4.56 -2.14
N LYS A 42 6.98 4.35 -3.43
CA LYS A 42 6.97 5.43 -4.43
C LYS A 42 5.88 6.46 -4.12
N PHE A 43 4.66 5.99 -3.87
CA PHE A 43 3.53 6.84 -3.47
C PHE A 43 3.86 7.64 -2.21
N ALA A 44 4.38 6.98 -1.18
CA ALA A 44 4.73 7.62 0.09
C ALA A 44 5.86 8.63 -0.06
N SER A 45 6.86 8.34 -0.88
CA SER A 45 7.95 9.28 -1.17
C SER A 45 7.44 10.57 -1.80
N ASN A 46 6.47 10.47 -2.73
CA ASN A 46 5.88 11.64 -3.39
C ASN A 46 4.93 12.42 -2.47
N ASN A 47 4.43 11.80 -1.39
CA ASN A 47 3.40 12.35 -0.52
C ASN A 47 3.81 12.51 0.94
N ARG A 48 5.12 12.51 1.25
CA ARG A 48 5.63 12.55 2.64
C ARG A 48 4.98 13.63 3.50
N GLY A 49 4.78 14.83 2.95
CA GLY A 49 4.16 15.94 3.67
C GLY A 49 2.71 15.64 4.11
N MET A 50 1.88 15.16 3.19
CA MET A 50 0.49 14.80 3.50
C MET A 50 0.42 13.59 4.44
N ILE A 51 1.25 12.57 4.22
CA ILE A 51 1.29 11.38 5.09
C ILE A 51 1.67 11.76 6.53
N ASN A 52 2.63 12.67 6.70
CA ASN A 52 2.98 13.15 8.03
C ASN A 52 1.87 13.99 8.66
N ASP A 53 1.14 14.78 7.88
CA ASP A 53 -0.04 15.49 8.37
C ASP A 53 -1.14 14.52 8.81
N LEU A 54 -1.41 13.46 8.03
CA LEU A 54 -2.39 12.42 8.36
C LEU A 54 -1.98 11.59 9.58
N ARG A 55 -0.69 11.27 9.75
CA ARG A 55 -0.20 10.58 10.96
C ARG A 55 -0.40 11.39 12.24
N ARG A 56 -0.37 12.72 12.14
CA ARG A 56 -0.62 13.63 13.26
C ARG A 56 -2.12 13.84 13.53
N LEU A 57 -2.98 13.40 12.61
CA LEU A 57 -4.43 13.53 12.75
C LEU A 57 -4.96 12.65 13.88
N GLN A 58 -4.37 11.48 14.09
CA GLN A 58 -4.72 10.59 15.19
C GLN A 58 -3.80 10.87 16.38
N ASN A 59 -4.40 11.03 17.56
CA ASN A 59 -3.65 11.10 18.81
C ASN A 59 -3.25 9.69 19.28
N ALA A 60 -2.54 9.61 20.42
CA ALA A 60 -2.05 8.33 20.97
C ALA A 60 -3.17 7.35 21.34
N ASP A 61 -4.38 7.85 21.56
CA ASP A 61 -5.57 7.08 21.92
C ASP A 61 -6.39 6.66 20.67
N GLY A 62 -5.94 7.06 19.47
CA GLY A 62 -6.59 6.75 18.19
C GLY A 62 -7.70 7.73 17.78
N ASP A 63 -7.99 8.74 18.61
CA ASP A 63 -8.99 9.76 18.33
C ASP A 63 -8.46 10.81 17.36
N VAL A 64 -9.38 11.38 16.57
CA VAL A 64 -9.08 12.45 15.62
C VAL A 64 -8.90 13.77 16.37
N ASP A 65 -7.73 14.40 16.24
CA ASP A 65 -7.47 15.75 16.72
C ASP A 65 -8.23 16.78 15.86
N PRO A 66 -9.22 17.52 16.41
CA PRO A 66 -10.03 18.46 15.65
C PRO A 66 -9.22 19.64 15.08
N PHE A 67 -8.17 20.08 15.77
CA PHE A 67 -7.32 21.17 15.31
C PHE A 67 -6.47 20.73 14.12
N VAL A 68 -5.89 19.53 14.19
CA VAL A 68 -5.13 18.95 13.07
C VAL A 68 -6.06 18.67 11.88
N ALA A 69 -7.28 18.20 12.12
CA ALA A 69 -8.30 18.01 11.09
C ALA A 69 -8.61 19.31 10.34
N MET A 70 -8.87 20.40 11.08
CA MET A 70 -9.10 21.73 10.50
C MET A 70 -7.88 22.23 9.71
N GLN A 71 -6.67 22.00 10.24
CA GLN A 71 -5.45 22.35 9.53
C GLN A 71 -5.32 21.56 8.22
N LEU A 72 -5.63 20.27 8.21
CA LEU A 72 -5.64 19.43 7.01
C LEU A 72 -6.61 19.93 5.95
N LEU A 73 -7.83 20.31 6.34
CA LEU A 73 -8.84 20.85 5.43
C LEU A 73 -8.37 22.13 4.71
N SER A 74 -7.55 22.95 5.38
CA SER A 74 -6.95 24.14 4.75
C SER A 74 -5.90 23.81 3.67
N LYS A 75 -5.39 22.57 3.61
CA LYS A 75 -4.28 22.14 2.75
C LYS A 75 -4.78 21.56 1.42
N LYS A 76 -5.78 22.20 0.80
CA LYS A 76 -6.44 21.74 -0.43
C LYS A 76 -5.47 21.25 -1.50
N ASP A 77 -4.43 22.03 -1.81
CA ASP A 77 -3.48 21.66 -2.87
C ASP A 77 -2.67 20.39 -2.54
N ARG A 78 -2.39 20.11 -1.26
CA ARG A 78 -1.73 18.87 -0.85
C ARG A 78 -2.68 17.69 -0.92
N ILE A 79 -3.95 17.87 -0.57
CA ILE A 79 -4.99 16.84 -0.70
C ILE A 79 -5.15 16.49 -2.17
N GLN A 80 -5.24 17.49 -3.03
CA GLN A 80 -5.37 17.28 -4.47
C GLN A 80 -4.14 16.55 -5.03
N ARG A 81 -2.91 17.00 -4.72
CA ARG A 81 -1.69 16.29 -5.13
C ARG A 81 -1.64 14.85 -4.62
N PHE A 82 -2.09 14.59 -3.40
CA PHE A 82 -2.18 13.24 -2.85
C PHE A 82 -3.12 12.36 -3.68
N ALA A 83 -4.32 12.86 -3.97
CA ALA A 83 -5.29 12.16 -4.80
C ALA A 83 -4.76 11.95 -6.22
N ASP A 84 -4.19 12.98 -6.86
CA ASP A 84 -3.59 12.89 -8.20
C ASP A 84 -2.46 11.85 -8.23
N THR A 85 -1.60 11.84 -7.19
CA THR A 85 -0.51 10.88 -7.09
C THR A 85 -1.02 9.47 -6.84
N PHE A 86 -2.11 9.31 -6.10
CA PHE A 86 -2.74 8.01 -5.89
C PHE A 86 -3.27 7.46 -7.22
N GLN A 87 -3.99 8.30 -7.96
CA GLN A 87 -4.54 7.95 -9.27
C GLN A 87 -3.49 7.70 -10.36
N THR A 88 -2.29 8.29 -10.23
CA THR A 88 -1.22 8.15 -11.22
C THR A 88 -0.18 7.09 -10.85
N ILE A 89 -0.16 6.60 -9.60
CA ILE A 89 0.82 5.62 -9.12
C ILE A 89 0.17 4.34 -8.64
N VAL A 90 -0.79 4.42 -7.74
CA VAL A 90 -1.35 3.22 -7.11
C VAL A 90 -2.37 2.56 -8.04
N VAL A 91 -3.31 3.34 -8.55
CA VAL A 91 -4.40 2.82 -9.39
C VAL A 91 -3.90 2.13 -10.66
N PRO A 92 -2.98 2.70 -11.45
CA PRO A 92 -2.51 2.05 -12.68
C PRO A 92 -1.74 0.76 -12.41
N GLU A 93 -1.01 0.67 -11.29
CA GLU A 93 -0.28 -0.53 -10.91
C GLU A 93 -1.23 -1.64 -10.43
N LEU A 94 -2.29 -1.29 -9.70
CA LEU A 94 -3.36 -2.24 -9.36
C LEU A 94 -4.07 -2.74 -10.62
N GLN A 95 -4.37 -1.85 -11.57
CA GLN A 95 -4.96 -2.24 -12.86
C GLN A 95 -4.04 -3.16 -13.65
N ALA A 96 -2.75 -2.83 -13.73
CA ALA A 96 -1.76 -3.68 -14.39
C ALA A 96 -1.63 -5.06 -13.72
N ALA A 97 -1.74 -5.12 -12.39
CA ALA A 97 -1.73 -6.39 -11.67
C ALA A 97 -2.95 -7.24 -12.02
N VAL A 98 -4.15 -6.64 -12.05
CA VAL A 98 -5.38 -7.31 -12.47
C VAL A 98 -5.29 -7.78 -13.93
N ASP A 99 -4.75 -6.97 -14.83
CA ASP A 99 -4.52 -7.35 -16.23
C ASP A 99 -3.56 -8.52 -16.39
N GLN A 100 -2.50 -8.50 -15.60
CA GLN A 100 -1.43 -9.50 -15.68
C GLN A 100 -1.87 -10.83 -15.08
N CYS A 101 -2.66 -10.79 -14.01
CA CYS A 101 -2.98 -11.97 -13.22
C CYS A 101 -4.38 -12.52 -13.49
N GLY A 102 -5.36 -11.69 -13.84
CA GLY A 102 -6.77 -12.07 -13.71
C GLY A 102 -7.24 -11.99 -12.26
N ASP A 103 -8.57 -11.92 -12.06
CA ASP A 103 -9.16 -11.89 -10.71
C ASP A 103 -9.01 -13.24 -10.00
N GLU A 104 -9.19 -14.34 -10.74
CA GLU A 104 -9.16 -15.72 -10.20
C GLU A 104 -7.80 -16.05 -9.55
N GLU A 105 -6.71 -15.54 -10.09
CA GLU A 105 -5.35 -15.75 -9.57
C GLU A 105 -4.91 -14.63 -8.61
N LEU A 106 -5.32 -13.37 -8.84
CA LEU A 106 -4.90 -12.26 -8.00
C LEU A 106 -5.59 -12.25 -6.64
N THR A 107 -6.91 -12.53 -6.60
CA THR A 107 -7.67 -12.57 -5.35
C THR A 107 -7.09 -13.52 -4.30
N PRO A 108 -6.80 -14.81 -4.60
CA PRO A 108 -6.21 -15.70 -3.61
C PRO A 108 -4.80 -15.28 -3.19
N ALA A 109 -3.95 -14.83 -4.14
CA ALA A 109 -2.61 -14.33 -3.82
C ALA A 109 -2.63 -13.11 -2.90
N PHE A 110 -3.54 -12.15 -3.17
CA PHE A 110 -3.69 -10.97 -2.35
C PHE A 110 -4.32 -11.30 -0.99
N THR A 111 -5.28 -12.21 -0.96
CA THR A 111 -5.89 -12.71 0.29
C THR A 111 -4.85 -13.39 1.19
N GLU A 112 -3.97 -14.21 0.61
CA GLU A 112 -2.87 -14.86 1.33
C GLU A 112 -1.86 -13.83 1.86
N PHE A 113 -1.47 -12.87 1.03
CA PHE A 113 -0.64 -11.74 1.46
C PHE A 113 -1.25 -11.01 2.67
N LEU A 114 -2.52 -10.60 2.58
CA LEU A 114 -3.21 -9.89 3.66
C LEU A 114 -3.32 -10.75 4.94
N ARG A 115 -3.57 -12.05 4.80
CA ARG A 115 -3.57 -12.98 5.94
C ARG A 115 -2.20 -13.02 6.62
N ASN A 116 -1.11 -13.05 5.84
CA ASN A 116 0.25 -13.03 6.38
C ASN A 116 0.58 -11.71 7.09
N GLU A 117 -0.02 -10.60 6.65
CA GLU A 117 0.04 -9.29 7.33
C GLU A 117 -0.87 -9.19 8.57
N GLY A 118 -1.55 -10.28 8.95
CA GLY A 118 -2.39 -10.34 10.16
C GLY A 118 -3.82 -9.83 9.96
N VAL A 119 -4.28 -9.67 8.72
CA VAL A 119 -5.68 -9.31 8.43
C VAL A 119 -6.59 -10.48 8.75
N GLY A 120 -7.58 -10.25 9.62
CA GLY A 120 -8.54 -11.28 10.03
C GLY A 120 -9.50 -11.70 8.93
N ASP A 121 -9.98 -12.95 8.99
CA ASP A 121 -10.80 -13.57 7.94
C ASP A 121 -12.10 -12.80 7.62
N ALA A 122 -12.70 -12.13 8.62
CA ALA A 122 -13.88 -11.29 8.41
C ALA A 122 -13.61 -10.11 7.46
N THR A 123 -12.40 -9.54 7.50
CA THR A 123 -11.99 -8.47 6.58
C THR A 123 -11.60 -9.04 5.22
N LEU A 124 -11.00 -10.23 5.19
CA LEU A 124 -10.61 -10.90 3.95
C LEU A 124 -11.79 -11.20 3.02
N GLN A 125 -13.00 -11.38 3.56
CA GLN A 125 -14.23 -11.56 2.77
C GLN A 125 -14.53 -10.40 1.81
N TRP A 126 -13.95 -9.22 2.04
CA TRP A 126 -14.16 -8.05 1.20
C TRP A 126 -13.17 -7.93 0.04
N VAL A 127 -12.11 -8.75 0.00
CA VAL A 127 -11.03 -8.61 -0.99
C VAL A 127 -11.53 -8.84 -2.42
N GLY A 128 -12.23 -9.95 -2.67
CA GLY A 128 -12.79 -10.25 -4.00
C GLY A 128 -13.76 -9.17 -4.50
N PRO A 129 -14.79 -8.79 -3.71
CA PRO A 129 -15.68 -7.68 -4.08
C PRO A 129 -14.95 -6.37 -4.37
N LEU A 130 -13.88 -6.04 -3.63
CA LEU A 130 -13.08 -4.84 -3.88
C LEU A 130 -12.31 -4.91 -5.21
N ILE A 131 -11.73 -6.07 -5.55
CA ILE A 131 -11.06 -6.28 -6.84
C ILE A 131 -12.06 -6.17 -7.99
N GLY A 132 -13.24 -6.77 -7.85
CA GLY A 132 -14.34 -6.62 -8.82
C GLY A 132 -14.76 -5.15 -8.99
N LEU A 133 -14.95 -4.40 -7.89
CA LEU A 133 -15.25 -2.96 -7.98
C LEU A 133 -14.15 -2.15 -8.68
N MET A 134 -12.88 -2.50 -8.49
CA MET A 134 -11.77 -1.86 -9.20
C MET A 134 -11.80 -2.14 -10.71
N GLN A 135 -12.28 -3.32 -11.11
CA GLN A 135 -12.50 -3.67 -12.51
C GLN A 135 -13.69 -2.92 -13.11
N ASP A 136 -14.80 -2.80 -12.38
CA ASP A 136 -15.98 -2.05 -12.86
C ASP A 136 -15.67 -0.57 -13.10
N MET A 137 -14.88 0.05 -12.22
CA MET A 137 -14.42 1.43 -12.40
C MET A 137 -13.49 1.63 -13.61
N ARG A 138 -12.96 0.53 -14.17
CA ARG A 138 -12.09 0.55 -15.34
C ARG A 138 -12.87 0.60 -16.64
N GLU A 139 -14.06 -0.02 -16.68
CA GLU A 139 -14.93 0.08 -17.83
C GLU A 139 -15.30 1.56 -18.00
N PRO A 140 -14.92 2.20 -19.13
CA PRO A 140 -15.28 3.59 -19.33
C PRO A 140 -16.80 3.71 -19.24
N GLN A 141 -17.30 4.81 -18.67
CA GLN A 141 -18.70 5.22 -18.80
C GLN A 141 -19.05 5.54 -20.27
N ASN A 142 -18.89 4.58 -21.18
CA ASN A 142 -19.32 4.64 -22.55
C ASN A 142 -20.74 4.05 -22.65
N GLN A 143 -21.66 4.64 -21.90
CA GLN A 143 -23.11 4.45 -22.05
C GLN A 143 -23.86 5.53 -21.26
N ARG A 144 -23.62 6.80 -21.61
CA ARG A 144 -24.75 7.72 -21.70
C ARG A 144 -25.18 7.70 -23.16
N PRO A 145 -26.31 7.08 -23.54
CA PRO A 145 -26.88 7.40 -24.83
C PRO A 145 -27.16 8.90 -24.82
N ASN A 146 -26.53 9.62 -25.74
CA ASN A 146 -27.04 10.91 -26.18
C ASN A 146 -28.41 10.65 -26.82
N THR A 147 -29.46 10.59 -26.00
CA THR A 147 -30.83 10.77 -26.46
C THR A 147 -31.13 12.26 -26.38
N LEU A 148 -31.01 12.88 -27.56
CA LEU A 148 -31.76 14.01 -28.13
C LEU A 148 -32.22 15.13 -27.17
#